data_AF-K1TE10-F1
#
_entry.id   AF-K1TE10-F1
#
_cell.length_a   1.000
_cell.length_b   1.000
_cell.length_c   1.000
_cell.angle_alpha   90.00
_cell.angle_beta   90.00
_cell.angle_gamma   90.00
#
_symmetry.space_group_name_H-M   'P 1'
#
loop_
_entity.id
_entity.type
_entity.pdbx_description
1 polymer ?
#
loop_
_entity_poly.entity_id
_entity_poly.type
_entity_poly.pdbx_seq_one_letter_code
_entity_poly.pdbx_strand_id
1 'polypeptide(L)'
;MKEEFELIAKTFQGLEEVLAKELTELGASNIEVGRRMVAFTGDKEMMYRANFCLRTAIRILKPIKHFEAKNADEVYEAIKAIAWEDFLDKDKSFAVDAVVFSNEFRHSKFVAYKVKDAIVDYFREKTGERPSVRINHPDVALNIHIASV
;
A
#
# COMPACT_ATOMS: atom_id res chain seq x y z
N MET A 1 -23.29 0.47 11.43
CA MET A 1 -22.67 1.27 10.36
C MET A 1 -21.48 0.49 9.86
N LYS A 2 -21.33 0.33 8.54
CA LYS A 2 -20.12 -0.30 8.00
C LYS A 2 -18.98 0.69 8.13
N GLU A 3 -17.82 0.21 8.55
CA GLU A 3 -16.62 1.04 8.67
C GLU A 3 -16.13 1.43 7.28
N GLU A 4 -16.14 2.73 6.98
CA GLU A 4 -15.60 3.28 5.74
C GLU A 4 -14.13 3.62 5.93
N PHE A 5 -13.33 3.39 4.89
CA PHE A 5 -11.91 3.66 4.88
C PHE A 5 -11.44 4.12 3.50
N GLU A 6 -10.26 4.73 3.47
CA GLU A 6 -9.59 5.13 2.25
C GLU A 6 -9.16 3.90 1.43
N LEU A 7 -9.30 4.01 0.12
CA LEU A 7 -8.86 3.06 -0.88
C LEU A 7 -8.19 3.79 -2.03
N ILE A 8 -7.18 3.16 -2.63
CA ILE A 8 -6.45 3.69 -3.78
C ILE A 8 -6.52 2.67 -4.90
N ALA A 9 -7.11 3.06 -6.03
CA ALA A 9 -7.08 2.28 -7.26
C ALA A 9 -5.93 2.77 -8.15
N LYS A 10 -4.94 1.91 -8.41
CA LYS A 10 -3.83 2.18 -9.34
C LYS A 10 -4.29 1.97 -10.77
N THR A 11 -3.83 2.81 -11.70
CA THR A 11 -4.13 2.66 -13.13
C THR A 11 -2.96 3.11 -14.00
N PHE A 12 -3.08 2.94 -15.32
CA PHE A 12 -2.11 3.46 -16.29
C PHE A 12 -2.33 4.96 -16.52
N GLN A 13 -1.26 5.63 -16.94
CA GLN A 13 -1.34 7.05 -17.29
C GLN A 13 -2.32 7.27 -18.44
N GLY A 14 -3.21 8.25 -18.28
CA GLY A 14 -4.27 8.58 -19.23
C GLY A 14 -5.60 7.87 -18.97
N LEU A 15 -5.66 6.89 -18.05
CA LEU A 15 -6.88 6.17 -17.69
C LEU A 15 -7.51 6.67 -16.39
N GLU A 16 -6.92 7.65 -15.71
CA GLU A 16 -7.36 8.07 -14.38
C GLU A 16 -8.81 8.61 -14.37
N GLU A 17 -9.18 9.41 -15.37
CA GLU A 17 -10.56 9.90 -15.53
C GLU A 17 -11.56 8.78 -15.88
N VAL A 18 -11.12 7.76 -16.62
CA VAL A 18 -11.96 6.60 -16.96
C VAL A 18 -12.21 5.78 -15.70
N LEU A 19 -11.17 5.53 -14.91
CA LEU A 19 -11.27 4.84 -13.64
C LEU A 19 -12.14 5.60 -12.64
N ALA A 20 -12.04 6.93 -12.57
CA ALA A 20 -12.88 7.76 -11.71
C ALA A 20 -14.36 7.65 -12.08
N LYS A 21 -14.67 7.59 -13.39
CA LYS A 21 -16.03 7.33 -13.87
C LYS A 21 -16.51 5.93 -13.48
N GLU A 22 -15.71 4.88 -13.67
CA GLU A 22 -16.08 3.53 -13.23
C GLU A 22 -16.34 3.46 -11.72
N LEU A 23 -15.51 4.14 -10.91
CA LEU A 23 -15.69 4.23 -9.45
C LEU A 23 -16.99 4.95 -9.06
N THR A 24 -17.32 6.04 -9.76
CA THR A 24 -18.60 6.75 -9.60
C THR A 24 -19.77 5.85 -10.01
N GLU A 25 -19.60 5.15 -11.14
CA GLU A 25 -20.37 4.01 -11.67
C GLU A 25 -20.84 3.06 -10.58
N LEU A 26 -19.84 2.60 -9.82
CA LEU A 26 -20.02 1.65 -8.74
C LEU A 26 -20.59 2.31 -7.48
N GLY A 27 -20.54 3.63 -7.32
CA GLY A 27 -21.00 4.33 -6.13
C GLY A 27 -19.94 4.46 -5.04
N ALA A 28 -18.68 4.63 -5.41
CA ALA A 28 -17.64 5.12 -4.48
C ALA A 28 -17.89 6.59 -4.10
N SER A 29 -17.39 6.96 -2.93
CA SER A 29 -17.42 8.33 -2.40
C SER A 29 -16.03 8.96 -2.41
N ASN A 30 -15.96 10.29 -2.29
CA ASN A 30 -14.70 11.07 -2.17
C ASN A 30 -13.66 10.71 -3.24
N ILE A 31 -14.07 10.71 -4.50
CA ILE A 31 -13.22 10.31 -5.62
C ILE A 31 -12.24 11.45 -5.93
N GLU A 32 -10.95 11.17 -5.78
CA GLU A 32 -9.86 12.10 -6.04
C GLU A 32 -8.92 11.53 -7.09
N VAL A 33 -8.86 12.20 -8.24
CA VAL A 33 -7.97 11.85 -9.34
C VAL A 33 -6.57 12.36 -9.04
N GLY A 34 -5.57 11.50 -9.16
CA GLY A 34 -4.17 11.89 -9.07
C GLY A 34 -3.34 11.15 -10.11
N ARG A 35 -2.01 11.21 -10.00
CA ARG A 35 -1.15 10.68 -11.05
C ARG A 35 -1.13 9.15 -11.02
N ARG A 36 -1.65 8.50 -12.07
CA ARG A 36 -1.73 7.03 -12.23
C ARG A 36 -2.48 6.33 -11.09
N MET A 37 -3.39 7.05 -10.43
CA MET A 37 -4.23 6.50 -9.37
C MET A 37 -5.49 7.34 -9.18
N VAL A 38 -6.50 6.72 -8.58
CA VAL A 38 -7.71 7.38 -8.09
C VAL A 38 -7.91 6.95 -6.63
N ALA A 39 -7.94 7.91 -5.71
CA ALA A 39 -8.27 7.68 -4.32
C ALA A 39 -9.79 7.79 -4.15
N PHE A 40 -10.34 7.00 -3.24
CA PHE A 40 -11.77 6.98 -2.95
C PHE A 40 -12.03 6.43 -1.55
N THR A 41 -13.21 6.67 -1.01
CA THR A 41 -13.67 6.10 0.27
C THR A 41 -14.70 5.01 0.01
N GLY A 42 -14.63 3.93 0.79
CA GLY A 42 -15.63 2.87 0.75
C GLY A 42 -15.49 1.90 1.92
N ASP A 43 -16.52 1.08 2.10
CA ASP A 43 -16.49 -0.03 3.05
C ASP A 43 -15.82 -1.29 2.44
N LYS A 44 -15.83 -2.38 3.20
CA LYS A 44 -15.32 -3.68 2.75
C LYS A 44 -16.06 -4.22 1.51
N GLU A 45 -17.36 -3.96 1.38
CA GLU A 45 -18.12 -4.40 0.21
C GLU A 45 -17.68 -3.64 -1.04
N MET A 46 -17.51 -2.33 -0.94
CA MET A 46 -16.99 -1.50 -2.03
C MET A 46 -15.58 -1.92 -2.43
N MET A 47 -14.70 -2.24 -1.46
CA MET A 47 -13.37 -2.77 -1.75
C MET A 47 -13.43 -4.06 -2.60
N TYR A 48 -14.29 -5.02 -2.24
CA TYR A 48 -14.47 -6.23 -3.05
C TYR A 48 -15.05 -5.90 -4.42
N ARG A 49 -16.12 -5.10 -4.47
CA ARG A 49 -16.77 -4.71 -5.73
C ARG A 49 -15.79 -4.02 -6.68
N ALA A 50 -14.94 -3.14 -6.17
CA ALA A 50 -13.88 -2.49 -6.95
C ALA A 50 -12.93 -3.51 -7.57
N ASN A 51 -12.50 -4.54 -6.82
CA ASN A 51 -11.63 -5.60 -7.35
C ASN A 51 -12.30 -6.47 -8.43
N PHE A 52 -13.62 -6.68 -8.36
CA PHE A 52 -14.34 -7.52 -9.31
C PHE A 52 -14.82 -6.76 -10.56
N CYS A 53 -15.17 -5.48 -10.44
CA CYS A 53 -15.91 -4.77 -11.46
C CYS A 53 -15.10 -3.75 -12.25
N LEU A 54 -14.03 -3.18 -11.69
CA LEU A 54 -13.22 -2.17 -12.36
C LEU A 54 -12.38 -2.80 -13.47
N ARG A 55 -12.44 -2.24 -14.68
CA ARG A 55 -11.73 -2.78 -15.85
C ARG A 55 -10.43 -2.04 -16.11
N THR A 56 -10.32 -0.81 -15.63
CA THR A 56 -9.13 0.04 -15.81
C THR A 56 -8.21 0.09 -14.58
N ALA A 57 -8.59 -0.56 -13.48
CA ALA A 57 -7.76 -0.68 -12.29
C ALA A 57 -6.74 -1.82 -12.43
N ILE A 58 -5.50 -1.55 -12.04
CA ILE A 58 -4.40 -2.54 -12.00
C ILE A 58 -4.33 -3.19 -10.60
N ARG A 59 -4.60 -2.40 -9.55
CA ARG A 59 -4.54 -2.85 -8.16
C ARG A 59 -5.42 -1.95 -7.28
N ILE A 60 -6.13 -2.56 -6.34
CA ILE A 60 -6.82 -1.86 -5.24
C ILE A 60 -5.96 -1.99 -3.99
N LEU A 61 -5.59 -0.86 -3.40
CA LEU A 61 -4.78 -0.76 -2.19
C LEU A 61 -5.63 -0.17 -1.07
N LYS A 62 -5.49 -0.73 0.14
CA LYS A 62 -6.00 -0.12 1.37
C LYS A 62 -4.81 0.48 2.13
N PRO A 63 -4.67 1.81 2.21
CA PRO A 63 -3.66 2.43 3.05
C PRO A 63 -3.81 1.98 4.51
N ILE A 64 -2.70 1.57 5.12
CA ILE A 64 -2.67 1.15 6.55
C ILE A 64 -2.03 2.21 7.45
N LYS A 65 -1.20 3.09 6.87
CA LYS A 65 -0.51 4.15 7.58
C LYS A 65 -0.05 5.24 6.61
N HIS A 66 -0.25 6.49 7.00
CA HIS A 66 0.39 7.67 6.42
C HIS A 66 1.37 8.26 7.45
N PHE A 67 2.54 8.70 6.99
CA PHE A 67 3.56 9.31 7.84
C PHE A 67 4.52 10.16 6.99
N GLU A 68 5.18 11.11 7.64
CA GLU A 68 6.28 11.89 7.06
C GLU A 68 7.62 11.29 7.47
N ALA A 69 8.58 11.31 6.55
CA ALA A 69 9.95 10.90 6.82
C ALA A 69 10.93 11.69 5.95
N LYS A 70 12.00 12.20 6.55
CA LYS A 70 13.04 12.99 5.88
C LYS A 70 14.21 12.15 5.39
N ASN A 71 14.36 10.94 5.93
CA ASN A 71 15.44 10.03 5.60
C ASN A 71 15.00 8.56 5.77
N ALA A 72 15.86 7.63 5.36
CA ALA A 72 15.57 6.21 5.37
C ALA A 72 15.42 5.60 6.77
N ASP A 73 16.06 6.20 7.78
CA ASP A 73 15.98 5.69 9.14
C ASP A 73 14.64 6.10 9.78
N GLU A 74 14.14 7.30 9.49
CA GLU A 74 12.77 7.69 9.85
C GLU A 74 11.71 6.79 9.17
N VAL A 75 11.92 6.38 7.92
CA VAL A 75 11.06 5.37 7.26
C VAL A 75 11.13 4.04 8.01
N TYR A 76 12.33 3.58 8.36
CA TYR A 76 12.51 2.32 9.09
C TYR A 76 11.77 2.34 10.44
N GLU A 77 11.95 3.38 11.24
CA GLU A 77 11.31 3.52 12.56
C GLU A 77 9.79 3.61 12.43
N ALA A 78 9.28 4.40 11.49
CA ALA A 78 7.84 4.53 11.26
C ALA A 78 7.18 3.21 10.84
N ILE A 79 7.87 2.43 9.99
CA ILE A 79 7.40 1.10 9.56
C ILE A 79 7.48 0.09 10.71
N LYS A 80 8.56 0.09 11.49
CA LYS A 80 8.74 -0.81 12.62
C LYS A 80 7.71 -0.55 13.74
N ALA A 81 7.24 0.68 13.88
CA ALA A 81 6.22 1.04 14.88
C ALA A 81 4.80 0.52 14.57
N ILE A 82 4.55 -0.02 13.37
CA ILE A 82 3.24 -0.59 13.00
C ILE A 82 3.06 -1.95 13.70
N ALA A 83 1.87 -2.21 14.22
CA ALA A 83 1.49 -3.51 14.77
C ALA A 83 1.30 -4.55 13.65
N TRP A 84 2.41 -5.14 13.18
CA TRP A 84 2.37 -5.99 11.98
C TRP A 84 1.57 -7.28 12.16
N GLU A 85 1.31 -7.75 13.38
CA GLU A 85 0.41 -8.89 13.61
C GLU A 85 -1.01 -8.69 13.07
N ASP A 86 -1.45 -7.44 12.91
CA ASP A 86 -2.78 -7.14 12.37
C ASP A 86 -2.86 -7.38 10.84
N PHE A 87 -1.70 -7.47 10.17
CA PHE A 87 -1.61 -7.51 8.70
C PHE A 87 -0.83 -8.71 8.16
N LEU A 88 0.14 -9.23 8.90
CA LEU A 88 1.04 -10.29 8.48
C LEU A 88 1.18 -11.32 9.60
N ASP A 89 1.11 -12.59 9.22
CA ASP A 89 1.46 -13.70 10.10
C ASP A 89 2.94 -14.06 9.89
N LYS A 90 3.63 -14.47 10.95
CA LYS A 90 5.04 -14.90 10.87
C LYS A 90 5.23 -16.09 9.92
N ASP A 91 4.21 -16.93 9.77
CA ASP A 91 4.25 -18.12 8.90
C ASP A 91 3.98 -17.78 7.42
N LYS A 92 3.52 -16.56 7.14
CA LYS A 92 3.22 -16.09 5.78
C LYS A 92 4.43 -15.43 5.13
N SER A 93 4.50 -15.54 3.82
CA SER A 93 5.47 -14.84 3.01
C SER A 93 4.98 -13.45 2.60
N PHE A 94 5.89 -12.48 2.55
CA PHE A 94 5.57 -11.14 2.07
C PHE A 94 6.56 -10.63 1.03
N ALA A 95 6.12 -9.63 0.27
CA ALA A 95 6.95 -8.81 -0.60
C ALA A 95 6.66 -7.33 -0.37
N VAL A 96 7.67 -6.49 -0.62
CA VAL A 96 7.53 -5.04 -0.58
C VAL A 96 7.80 -4.49 -1.96
N ASP A 97 6.82 -3.76 -2.50
CA ASP A 97 6.97 -2.93 -3.69
C ASP A 97 7.06 -1.45 -3.27
N ALA A 98 8.01 -0.73 -3.86
CA ALA A 98 8.28 0.66 -3.50
C ALA A 98 8.17 1.56 -4.72
N VAL A 99 7.36 2.60 -4.60
CA VAL A 99 7.23 3.68 -5.58
C VAL A 99 7.72 4.96 -4.93
N VAL A 100 8.69 5.61 -5.57
CA VAL A 100 9.34 6.80 -5.00
C VAL A 100 9.31 7.93 -6.02
N PHE A 101 8.83 9.08 -5.58
CA PHE A 101 8.77 10.34 -6.30
C PHE A 101 9.25 11.47 -5.39
N SER A 102 10.56 11.51 -5.13
CA SER A 102 11.18 12.51 -4.26
C SER A 102 12.61 12.80 -4.67
N ASN A 103 13.15 13.94 -4.25
CA ASN A 103 14.57 14.27 -4.46
C ASN A 103 15.49 13.63 -3.41
N GLU A 104 14.94 13.39 -2.22
CA GLU A 104 15.58 12.86 -1.03
C GLU A 104 15.76 11.34 -1.15
N PHE A 105 14.67 10.62 -1.45
CA PHE A 105 14.72 9.19 -1.73
C PHE A 105 14.88 8.99 -3.24
N ARG A 106 16.07 8.52 -3.67
CA ARG A 106 16.41 8.35 -5.09
C ARG A 106 16.33 6.91 -5.59
N HIS A 107 16.25 5.94 -4.68
CA HIS A 107 16.36 4.52 -5.01
C HIS A 107 15.21 3.73 -4.38
N SER A 108 14.19 3.40 -5.16
CA SER A 108 13.04 2.62 -4.70
C SER A 108 13.42 1.26 -4.11
N LYS A 109 14.38 0.55 -4.73
CA LYS A 109 14.88 -0.74 -4.19
C LYS A 109 15.48 -0.60 -2.78
N PHE A 110 16.18 0.50 -2.51
CA PHE A 110 16.75 0.76 -1.19
C PHE A 110 15.65 0.98 -0.15
N VAL A 111 14.61 1.75 -0.50
CA VAL A 111 13.43 1.94 0.36
C VAL A 111 12.75 0.59 0.62
N ALA A 112 12.50 -0.21 -0.43
CA ALA A 112 11.89 -1.53 -0.28
C ALA A 112 12.69 -2.44 0.68
N TYR A 113 14.03 -2.42 0.61
CA TYR A 113 14.87 -3.16 1.55
C TYR A 113 14.75 -2.65 2.98
N LYS A 114 14.77 -1.33 3.19
CA LYS A 114 14.60 -0.74 4.54
C LYS A 114 13.25 -1.11 5.16
N VAL A 115 12.16 -1.04 4.39
CA VAL A 115 10.83 -1.47 4.85
C VAL A 115 10.82 -2.97 5.20
N LYS A 116 11.38 -3.81 4.33
CA LYS A 116 11.48 -5.26 4.55
C LYS A 116 12.30 -5.58 5.81
N ASP A 117 13.41 -4.88 6.05
CA ASP A 117 14.24 -5.06 7.24
C ASP A 117 13.48 -4.64 8.51
N ALA A 118 12.77 -3.50 8.49
CA ALA A 118 11.94 -3.05 9.60
C ALA A 118 10.86 -4.07 10.01
N ILE A 119 10.16 -4.66 9.02
CA ILE A 119 9.15 -5.69 9.26
C ILE A 119 9.79 -6.96 9.83
N VAL A 120 10.92 -7.39 9.27
CA VAL A 120 11.63 -8.59 9.77
C VAL A 120 12.09 -8.39 11.21
N ASP A 121 12.65 -7.23 11.53
CA ASP A 121 13.15 -6.94 12.87
C ASP A 121 12.00 -6.82 13.88
N TYR A 122 10.85 -6.28 13.48
CA TYR A 122 9.63 -6.29 14.28
C TYR A 122 9.25 -7.69 14.77
N PHE A 123 9.12 -8.65 13.83
CA PHE A 123 8.78 -10.03 14.18
C PHE A 123 9.88 -10.73 14.97
N ARG A 124 11.15 -10.47 14.62
CA ARG A 124 12.29 -11.06 15.33
C ARG A 124 12.32 -10.61 16.79
N GLU A 125 12.12 -9.33 17.06
CA GLU A 125 12.11 -8.80 18.43
C GLU A 125 10.93 -9.29 19.25
N LYS A 126 9.75 -9.43 18.62
CA LYS A 126 8.51 -9.82 19.30
C LYS A 126 8.34 -11.32 19.50
N THR A 127 8.80 -12.12 18.53
CA THR A 127 8.53 -13.58 18.47
C THR A 127 9.79 -14.44 18.44
N GLY A 128 10.96 -13.85 18.20
CA GLY A 128 12.22 -14.58 17.97
C GLY A 128 12.38 -15.14 16.54
N GLU A 129 11.34 -15.06 15.71
CA GLU A 129 11.30 -15.64 14.37
C GLU A 129 11.28 -14.57 13.28
N ARG A 130 11.72 -14.95 12.07
CA ARG A 130 11.72 -14.09 10.89
C ARG A 130 10.68 -14.56 9.87
N PRO A 131 9.77 -13.69 9.40
CA PRO A 131 8.85 -14.03 8.32
C PRO A 131 9.58 -14.28 7.00
N SER A 132 9.00 -15.13 6.16
CA SER A 132 9.56 -15.45 4.84
C SER A 132 9.41 -14.27 3.87
N VAL A 133 10.44 -13.98 3.08
CA VAL A 133 10.36 -12.95 2.03
C VAL A 133 10.36 -13.66 0.67
N ARG A 134 9.28 -13.51 -0.09
CA ARG A 134 9.13 -14.10 -1.43
C ARG A 134 8.67 -13.05 -2.42
N ILE A 135 9.51 -12.74 -3.40
CA ILE A 135 9.18 -11.74 -4.43
C ILE A 135 8.09 -12.27 -5.38
N ASN A 136 8.14 -13.56 -5.70
CA ASN A 136 7.19 -14.21 -6.59
C ASN A 136 6.08 -14.87 -5.75
N HIS A 137 4.82 -14.50 -6.05
CA HIS A 137 3.62 -15.01 -5.37
C HIS A 137 3.70 -14.96 -3.83
N PRO A 138 3.89 -13.77 -3.22
CA PRO A 138 3.81 -13.62 -1.77
C PRO A 138 2.37 -13.83 -1.27
N ASP A 139 2.22 -14.27 -0.02
CA ASP A 139 0.91 -14.30 0.64
C ASP A 139 0.39 -12.89 0.94
N VAL A 140 1.30 -11.95 1.24
CA VAL A 140 0.99 -10.53 1.49
C VAL A 140 1.86 -9.62 0.64
N ALA A 141 1.24 -8.79 -0.20
CA ALA A 141 1.92 -7.79 -1.02
C ALA A 141 1.79 -6.40 -0.39
N LEU A 142 2.90 -5.88 0.16
CA LEU A 142 2.96 -4.57 0.77
C LEU A 142 3.46 -3.54 -0.23
N ASN A 143 2.90 -2.33 -0.17
CA ASN A 143 3.25 -1.23 -1.04
C ASN A 143 3.65 -0.03 -0.18
N ILE A 144 4.78 0.58 -0.49
CA ILE A 144 5.15 1.89 0.04
C ILE A 144 5.21 2.90 -1.11
N HIS A 145 4.53 4.02 -0.93
CA HIS A 145 4.57 5.14 -1.85
C HIS A 145 5.17 6.35 -1.13
N ILE A 146 6.27 6.86 -1.64
CA ILE A 146 6.92 8.08 -1.14
C ILE A 146 6.76 9.14 -2.21
N ALA A 147 6.16 10.27 -1.87
CA ALA A 147 6.12 11.45 -2.72
C ALA A 147 6.55 12.67 -1.90
N SER A 148 7.41 13.51 -2.46
CA SER A 148 7.61 14.87 -1.92
C SER A 148 6.34 15.68 -2.23
N VAL A 149 5.82 16.36 -1.20
CA VAL A 149 4.77 17.38 -1.35
C VAL A 149 5.38 18.64 -1.95
#